data_AF-A0AAV3IM34-F1
#
_entry.id   AF-A0AAV3IM34-F1
#
_cell.length_a   1.000
_cell.length_b   1.000
_cell.length_c   1.000
_cell.angle_alpha   90.00
_cell.angle_beta   90.00
_cell.angle_gamma   90.00
#
_symmetry.space_group_name_H-M   'P 1'
#
loop_
_entity.id
_entity.type
_entity.pdbx_description
1 polymer ?
#
loop_
_entity_poly.entity_id
_entity_poly.type
_entity_poly.pdbx_seq_one_letter_code
_entity_poly.pdbx_strand_id
1 'polypeptide(L)'
;MGEAKKRGSFDIRKEQALKLKSREETEALRAQKKEEQEETIYRERLLAFAKSKLSITKPRLLQFTKSIEESLISKNYFAALTIALTLPDICCSLEDENRRTSGKKYAEWFQKYVGSKYTSKIGHEKAETIFLSGEECFALRCTYLHKGINHIEDEKILKDYEGGSNKIEFMAEMNSDCVIVNGVLLLKLENFCCNIIKGVNQWLSDKKDDFIIRKRISEIPEIYTSSFSPIPGVLIGG
;
A
#
# COMPACT_ATOMS: atom_id res chain seq x y z
N MET A 1 54.39 43.01 20.78
CA MET A 1 54.54 41.96 19.74
C MET A 1 53.46 40.86 19.84
N GLY A 2 52.23 41.16 20.32
CA GLY A 2 51.22 40.14 20.67
C GLY A 2 49.89 40.20 19.91
N GLU A 3 49.64 41.24 19.10
CA GLU A 3 48.34 41.42 18.42
C GLU A 3 48.29 40.81 17.02
N ALA A 4 49.44 40.71 16.32
CA ALA A 4 49.49 40.11 14.99
C ALA A 4 49.29 38.57 15.00
N LYS A 5 49.73 37.87 16.05
CA LYS A 5 49.57 36.40 16.18
C LYS A 5 48.13 35.95 16.49
N LYS A 6 47.32 36.80 17.16
CA LYS A 6 45.92 36.46 17.49
C LYS A 6 44.96 36.66 16.31
N ARG A 7 45.20 37.64 15.44
CA ARG A 7 44.41 37.84 14.21
C ARG A 7 44.54 36.67 13.24
N GLY A 8 45.78 36.21 12.98
CA GLY A 8 46.02 35.04 12.12
C GLY A 8 45.34 33.76 12.61
N SER A 9 45.29 33.51 13.93
CA SER A 9 44.59 32.35 14.48
C SER A 9 43.05 32.43 14.39
N PHE A 10 42.48 33.63 14.38
CA PHE A 10 41.03 33.83 14.26
C PHE A 10 40.58 33.67 12.81
N ASP A 11 41.35 34.23 11.86
CA ASP A 11 41.07 34.11 10.43
C ASP A 11 41.16 32.66 9.95
N ILE A 12 42.15 31.89 10.43
CA ILE A 12 42.27 30.45 10.14
C ILE A 12 41.07 29.66 10.67
N ARG A 13 40.60 29.94 11.90
CA ARG A 13 39.43 29.26 12.48
C ARG A 13 38.14 29.60 11.72
N LYS A 14 38.00 30.85 11.29
CA LYS A 14 36.86 31.29 10.47
C LYS A 14 36.86 30.61 9.11
N GLU A 15 38.03 30.48 8.47
CA GLU A 15 38.18 29.80 7.18
C GLU A 15 37.91 28.29 7.30
N GLN A 16 38.37 27.65 8.38
CA GLN A 16 38.08 26.24 8.68
C GLN A 16 36.58 26.01 8.92
N ALA A 17 35.91 26.89 9.66
CA ALA A 17 34.47 26.80 9.89
C ALA A 17 33.65 26.98 8.60
N LEU A 18 34.06 27.91 7.72
CA LEU A 18 33.46 28.10 6.40
C LEU A 18 33.64 26.85 5.51
N LYS A 19 34.83 26.25 5.51
CA LYS A 19 35.10 25.00 4.78
C LYS A 19 34.26 23.84 5.31
N LEU A 20 34.14 23.70 6.63
CA LEU A 20 33.31 22.66 7.25
C LEU A 20 31.84 22.81 6.87
N LYS A 21 31.30 24.04 6.96
CA LYS A 21 29.91 24.35 6.61
C LYS A 21 29.61 24.09 5.12
N SER A 22 30.55 24.49 4.24
CA SER A 22 30.43 24.20 2.81
C SER A 22 30.45 22.70 2.51
N ARG A 23 31.20 21.92 3.30
CA ARG A 23 31.28 20.47 3.16
C ARG A 23 29.98 19.79 3.61
N GLU A 24 29.44 20.21 4.75
CA GLU A 24 28.14 19.74 5.25
C GLU A 24 27.00 20.05 4.25
N GLU A 25 26.99 21.25 3.66
CA GLU A 25 26.03 21.63 2.62
C GLU A 25 26.16 20.75 1.36
N THR A 26 27.39 20.44 0.92
CA THR A 26 27.59 19.51 -0.20
C THR A 26 27.20 18.06 0.12
N GLU A 27 27.39 17.60 1.36
CA GLU A 27 27.00 16.26 1.78
C GLU A 27 25.46 16.13 1.87
N ALA A 28 24.76 17.15 2.39
CA ALA A 28 23.30 17.22 2.39
C ALA A 28 22.71 17.24 0.98
N LEU A 29 23.30 18.03 0.06
CA LEU A 29 22.87 18.08 -1.33
C LEU A 29 23.09 16.74 -2.06
N ARG A 30 24.17 16.02 -1.74
CA ARG A 30 24.42 14.68 -2.28
C ARG A 30 23.43 13.66 -1.73
N ALA A 31 23.06 13.74 -0.47
CA ALA A 31 22.04 12.88 0.14
C ALA A 31 20.67 13.09 -0.53
N GLN A 32 20.23 14.34 -0.70
CA GLN A 32 18.98 14.67 -1.41
C GLN A 32 18.98 14.14 -2.85
N LYS A 33 20.06 14.36 -3.60
CA LYS A 33 20.16 13.84 -4.98
C LYS A 33 20.13 12.32 -5.02
N LYS A 34 20.68 11.65 -4.00
CA LYS A 34 20.67 10.19 -3.91
C LYS A 34 19.26 9.67 -3.61
N GLU A 35 18.54 10.28 -2.67
CA GLU A 35 17.13 9.97 -2.39
C GLU A 35 16.24 10.18 -3.62
N GLU A 36 16.42 11.30 -4.32
CA GLU A 36 15.65 11.63 -5.53
C GLU A 36 15.93 10.63 -6.67
N GLN A 37 17.18 10.18 -6.77
CA GLN A 37 17.60 9.18 -7.75
C GLN A 37 17.09 7.79 -7.40
N GLU A 38 17.10 7.40 -6.12
CA GLU A 38 16.51 6.15 -5.62
C GLU A 38 14.98 6.13 -5.83
N GLU A 39 14.30 7.25 -5.55
CA GLU A 39 12.86 7.41 -5.79
C GLU A 39 12.54 7.31 -7.29
N THR A 40 13.38 7.89 -8.15
CA THR A 40 13.27 7.77 -9.62
C THR A 40 13.42 6.31 -10.09
N ILE A 41 14.46 5.61 -9.62
CA ILE A 41 14.70 4.21 -9.97
C ILE A 41 13.54 3.32 -9.49
N TYR A 42 13.03 3.57 -8.30
CA TYR A 42 11.89 2.84 -7.74
C TYR A 42 10.61 3.05 -8.60
N ARG A 43 10.32 4.31 -8.98
CA ARG A 43 9.22 4.64 -9.89
C ARG A 43 9.36 3.96 -11.24
N GLU A 44 10.54 3.99 -11.84
CA GLU A 44 10.79 3.33 -13.13
C GLU A 44 10.60 1.82 -13.06
N ARG A 45 11.04 1.18 -11.97
CA ARG A 45 10.84 -0.26 -11.74
C ARG A 45 9.37 -0.61 -11.57
N LEU A 46 8.62 0.16 -10.79
CA LEU A 46 7.17 -0.03 -10.66
C LEU A 46 6.45 0.17 -11.98
N LEU A 47 6.78 1.22 -12.74
CA LEU A 47 6.20 1.49 -14.04
C LEU A 47 6.54 0.40 -15.06
N ALA A 48 7.78 -0.09 -15.08
CA ALA A 48 8.20 -1.19 -15.94
C ALA A 48 7.50 -2.51 -15.58
N PHE A 49 7.36 -2.80 -14.28
CA PHE A 49 6.59 -3.94 -13.78
C PHE A 49 5.12 -3.84 -14.22
N ALA A 50 4.48 -2.69 -14.02
CA ALA A 50 3.10 -2.43 -14.41
C ALA A 50 2.88 -2.49 -15.93
N LYS A 51 3.85 -2.01 -16.74
CA LYS A 51 3.81 -2.06 -18.21
C LYS A 51 4.05 -3.46 -18.77
N SER A 52 4.94 -4.25 -18.16
CA SER A 52 5.30 -5.60 -18.67
C SER A 52 4.17 -6.62 -18.56
N LYS A 53 3.18 -6.38 -17.70
CA LYS A 53 2.01 -7.24 -17.46
C LYS A 53 0.83 -6.97 -18.41
N LEU A 54 1.02 -6.18 -19.46
CA LEU A 54 -0.07 -5.46 -20.11
C LEU A 54 -0.21 -5.74 -21.61
N SER A 55 -1.12 -6.65 -21.99
CA SER A 55 -1.65 -6.72 -23.36
C SER A 55 -3.01 -7.43 -23.41
N ILE A 56 -3.93 -6.84 -24.20
CA ILE A 56 -5.32 -7.17 -24.55
C ILE A 56 -6.35 -6.97 -23.43
N THR A 57 -7.14 -5.89 -23.57
CA THR A 57 -8.23 -5.40 -22.69
C THR A 57 -7.96 -5.60 -21.20
N LYS A 58 -7.23 -4.67 -20.58
CA LYS A 58 -7.01 -4.69 -19.12
C LYS A 58 -8.36 -4.84 -18.40
N PRO A 59 -8.53 -5.85 -17.53
CA PRO A 59 -9.69 -5.93 -16.67
C PRO A 59 -9.91 -4.60 -15.96
N ARG A 60 -11.15 -4.08 -15.99
CA ARG A 60 -11.49 -2.79 -15.34
C ARG A 60 -11.16 -2.78 -13.84
N LEU A 61 -11.09 -3.95 -13.20
CA LEU A 61 -10.61 -4.09 -11.82
C LEU A 61 -9.15 -3.62 -11.63
N LEU A 62 -8.28 -3.75 -12.64
CA LEU A 62 -6.88 -3.30 -12.57
C LEU A 62 -6.73 -1.77 -12.49
N GLN A 63 -7.79 -1.01 -12.72
CA GLN A 63 -7.78 0.44 -12.51
C GLN A 63 -7.57 0.78 -11.02
N PHE A 64 -8.15 -0.02 -10.12
CA PHE A 64 -7.99 0.15 -8.68
C PHE A 64 -6.56 -0.18 -8.23
N THR A 65 -5.99 -1.29 -8.70
CA THR A 65 -4.61 -1.66 -8.35
C THR A 65 -3.62 -0.63 -8.88
N LYS A 66 -3.81 -0.13 -10.11
CA LYS A 66 -3.03 0.99 -10.63
C LYS A 66 -3.16 2.25 -9.76
N SER A 67 -4.37 2.56 -9.29
CA SER A 67 -4.61 3.73 -8.44
C SER A 67 -3.89 3.60 -7.09
N ILE A 68 -3.79 2.39 -6.53
CA ILE A 68 -2.97 2.11 -5.34
C ILE A 68 -1.49 2.37 -5.65
N GLU A 69 -0.95 1.84 -6.75
CA GLU A 69 0.45 2.02 -7.15
C GLU A 69 0.81 3.52 -7.30
N GLU A 70 0.00 4.28 -8.04
CA GLU A 70 0.21 5.72 -8.23
C GLU A 70 0.08 6.49 -6.90
N SER A 71 -0.82 6.06 -6.01
CA SER A 71 -0.98 6.65 -4.68
C SER A 71 0.24 6.38 -3.79
N LEU A 72 0.84 5.19 -3.87
CA LEU A 72 2.10 4.89 -3.18
C LEU A 72 3.25 5.74 -3.71
N ILE A 73 3.38 5.84 -5.03
CA ILE A 73 4.42 6.65 -5.71
C ILE A 73 4.32 8.14 -5.31
N SER A 74 3.11 8.67 -5.24
CA SER A 74 2.83 10.06 -4.85
C SER A 74 2.76 10.27 -3.34
N LYS A 75 3.05 9.23 -2.53
CA LYS A 75 2.96 9.25 -1.06
C LYS A 75 1.55 9.61 -0.54
N ASN A 76 0.51 9.42 -1.35
CA ASN A 76 -0.90 9.53 -0.96
C ASN A 76 -1.37 8.26 -0.26
N TYR A 77 -0.82 8.02 0.92
CA TYR A 77 -0.99 6.77 1.67
C TYR A 77 -2.43 6.48 2.08
N PHE A 78 -3.21 7.52 2.43
CA PHE A 78 -4.61 7.36 2.78
C PHE A 78 -5.43 6.84 1.59
N ALA A 79 -5.20 7.36 0.38
CA ALA A 79 -5.85 6.87 -0.83
C ALA A 79 -5.43 5.42 -1.14
N ALA A 80 -4.12 5.13 -1.09
CA ALA A 80 -3.59 3.78 -1.32
C ALA A 80 -4.26 2.76 -0.39
N LEU A 81 -4.29 3.05 0.92
CA LEU A 81 -4.84 2.17 1.94
C LEU A 81 -6.36 2.02 1.81
N THR A 82 -7.07 3.12 1.56
CA THR A 82 -8.53 3.11 1.37
C THR A 82 -8.91 2.18 0.22
N ILE A 83 -8.26 2.35 -0.94
CA ILE A 83 -8.54 1.52 -2.13
C ILE A 83 -8.16 0.06 -1.85
N ALA A 84 -7.00 -0.18 -1.23
CA ALA A 84 -6.55 -1.52 -0.87
C ALA A 84 -7.56 -2.26 0.03
N LEU A 85 -8.09 -1.61 1.07
CA LEU A 85 -9.08 -2.20 1.97
C LEU A 85 -10.44 -2.47 1.30
N THR A 86 -10.76 -1.81 0.17
CA THR A 86 -12.02 -2.07 -0.56
C THR A 86 -11.94 -3.25 -1.52
N LEU A 87 -10.74 -3.59 -2.01
CA LEU A 87 -10.57 -4.56 -3.10
C LEU A 87 -11.07 -5.98 -2.77
N PRO A 88 -10.84 -6.54 -1.57
CA PRO A 88 -11.39 -7.85 -1.22
C PRO A 88 -12.92 -7.89 -1.31
N ASP A 89 -13.62 -6.85 -0.82
CA ASP A 89 -15.09 -6.75 -0.93
C ASP A 89 -15.55 -6.69 -2.39
N ILE A 90 -14.84 -5.93 -3.24
CA ILE A 90 -15.15 -5.85 -4.67
C ILE A 90 -15.01 -7.23 -5.31
N CYS A 91 -13.92 -7.96 -5.03
CA CYS A 91 -13.74 -9.33 -5.50
C CYS A 91 -14.86 -10.28 -4.99
N CYS A 92 -15.21 -10.23 -3.71
CA CYS A 92 -16.31 -11.03 -3.15
C CYS A 92 -17.66 -10.71 -3.81
N SER A 93 -17.95 -9.43 -4.06
CA SER A 93 -19.17 -8.99 -4.76
C SER A 93 -19.20 -9.44 -6.23
N LEU A 94 -18.03 -9.54 -6.89
CA LEU A 94 -17.94 -10.06 -8.25
C LEU A 94 -18.23 -11.57 -8.31
N GLU A 95 -17.84 -12.33 -7.29
CA GLU A 95 -18.15 -13.76 -7.17
C GLU A 95 -19.61 -14.02 -6.81
N ASP A 96 -20.20 -13.22 -5.92
CA ASP A 96 -21.56 -13.43 -5.44
C ASP A 96 -22.64 -13.18 -6.50
N GLU A 97 -23.62 -14.09 -6.59
CA GLU A 97 -24.73 -13.98 -7.53
C GLU A 97 -25.54 -12.69 -7.39
N ASN A 98 -25.72 -12.24 -6.14
CA ASN A 98 -26.52 -11.06 -5.79
C ASN A 98 -25.65 -9.82 -5.54
N ARG A 99 -24.37 -9.84 -5.93
CA ARG A 99 -23.39 -8.77 -5.67
C ARG A 99 -23.20 -8.44 -4.18
N ARG A 100 -23.49 -9.37 -3.27
CA ARG A 100 -23.40 -9.18 -1.82
C ARG A 100 -22.09 -9.68 -1.24
N THR A 101 -21.47 -8.83 -0.44
CA THR A 101 -20.32 -9.16 0.42
C THR A 101 -20.77 -9.33 1.89
N SER A 102 -19.91 -9.95 2.69
CA SER A 102 -20.04 -10.03 4.15
C SER A 102 -18.66 -10.08 4.77
N GLY A 103 -18.55 -9.79 6.07
CA GLY A 103 -17.28 -9.88 6.79
C GLY A 103 -16.62 -11.25 6.68
N LYS A 104 -17.44 -12.32 6.73
CA LYS A 104 -16.97 -13.69 6.51
C LYS A 104 -16.36 -13.87 5.11
N LYS A 105 -17.05 -13.42 4.05
CA LYS A 105 -16.54 -13.54 2.68
C LYS A 105 -15.25 -12.75 2.48
N TYR A 106 -15.17 -11.55 3.05
CA TYR A 106 -13.96 -10.74 3.05
C TYR A 106 -12.81 -11.49 3.72
N ALA A 107 -13.03 -11.99 4.94
CA ALA A 107 -12.01 -12.69 5.72
C ALA A 107 -11.51 -13.94 4.98
N GLU A 108 -12.43 -14.73 4.41
CA GLU A 108 -12.10 -15.92 3.60
C GLU A 108 -11.30 -15.54 2.34
N TRP A 109 -11.68 -14.47 1.64
CA TRP A 109 -10.92 -13.97 0.50
C TRP A 109 -9.52 -13.54 0.91
N PHE A 110 -9.40 -12.76 1.98
CA PHE A 110 -8.10 -12.29 2.48
C PHE A 110 -7.22 -13.47 2.88
N GLN A 111 -7.76 -14.42 3.64
CA GLN A 111 -7.03 -15.60 4.07
C GLN A 111 -6.52 -16.42 2.86
N LYS A 112 -7.37 -16.60 1.84
CA LYS A 112 -7.02 -17.35 0.64
C LYS A 112 -5.90 -16.69 -0.16
N TYR A 113 -6.01 -15.39 -0.45
CA TYR A 113 -5.13 -14.72 -1.43
C TYR A 113 -3.96 -13.94 -0.81
N VAL A 114 -4.06 -13.60 0.48
CA VAL A 114 -3.12 -12.70 1.16
C VAL A 114 -2.58 -13.29 2.47
N GLY A 115 -3.37 -14.12 3.17
CA GLY A 115 -3.07 -14.62 4.53
C GLY A 115 -1.66 -15.21 4.68
N SER A 116 -1.19 -15.98 3.70
CA SER A 116 0.18 -16.55 3.70
C SER A 116 1.32 -15.53 3.83
N LYS A 117 1.08 -14.24 3.55
CA LYS A 117 2.07 -13.16 3.71
C LYS A 117 2.18 -12.66 5.15
N TYR A 118 1.19 -12.96 5.98
CA TYR A 118 1.13 -12.58 7.38
C TYR A 118 1.12 -13.80 8.30
N THR A 119 1.60 -14.94 7.81
CA THR A 119 1.80 -16.15 8.60
C THR A 119 3.26 -16.53 8.52
N SER A 120 3.91 -16.77 9.66
CA SER A 120 5.30 -17.21 9.71
C SER A 120 5.52 -18.21 10.83
N LYS A 121 6.51 -19.08 10.66
CA LYS A 121 6.93 -20.02 11.69
C LYS A 121 8.06 -19.40 12.51
N ILE A 122 7.82 -19.15 13.78
CA ILE A 122 8.74 -18.41 14.66
C ILE A 122 9.22 -19.33 15.80
N GLY A 123 10.45 -19.07 16.25
CA GLY A 123 11.07 -19.78 17.37
C GLY A 123 11.63 -21.16 17.01
N HIS A 124 12.26 -21.81 18.00
CA HIS A 124 12.89 -23.12 17.83
C HIS A 124 11.90 -24.21 17.43
N GLU A 125 10.67 -24.13 17.94
CA GLU A 125 9.60 -25.10 17.68
C GLU A 125 8.86 -24.84 16.35
N LYS A 126 9.21 -23.77 15.62
CA LYS A 126 8.57 -23.36 14.37
C LYS A 126 7.04 -23.24 14.51
N ALA A 127 6.58 -22.73 15.66
CA ALA A 127 5.18 -22.49 15.92
C ALA A 127 4.64 -21.51 14.88
N GLU A 128 3.51 -21.83 14.28
CA GLU A 128 2.86 -20.96 13.32
C GLU A 128 2.29 -19.74 14.05
N THR A 129 2.72 -18.56 13.62
CA THR A 129 2.26 -17.27 14.13
C THR A 129 1.56 -16.54 13.01
N ILE A 130 0.30 -16.17 13.25
CA ILE A 130 -0.49 -15.33 12.35
C ILE A 130 -0.40 -13.90 12.87
N PHE A 131 0.18 -13.01 12.07
CA PHE A 131 0.31 -11.60 12.40
C PHE A 131 -0.94 -10.79 12.04
N LEU A 132 -1.61 -11.18 10.95
CA LEU A 132 -2.83 -10.53 10.47
C LEU A 132 -3.76 -11.58 9.87
N SER A 133 -4.89 -11.80 10.52
CA SER A 133 -5.98 -12.65 10.02
C SER A 133 -6.90 -11.92 9.05
N GLY A 134 -7.74 -12.68 8.35
CA GLY A 134 -8.80 -12.11 7.52
C GLY A 134 -9.84 -11.34 8.34
N GLU A 135 -10.15 -11.82 9.54
CA GLU A 135 -11.07 -11.20 10.49
C GLU A 135 -10.54 -9.85 10.98
N GLU A 136 -9.28 -9.79 11.41
CA GLU A 136 -8.63 -8.53 11.81
C GLU A 136 -8.54 -7.56 10.63
N CYS A 137 -8.21 -8.04 9.43
CA CYS A 137 -8.18 -7.18 8.25
C CYS A 137 -9.59 -6.65 7.88
N PHE A 138 -10.64 -7.44 8.07
CA PHE A 138 -12.02 -6.97 7.89
C PHE A 138 -12.42 -5.95 8.97
N ALA A 139 -12.05 -6.21 10.22
CA ALA A 139 -12.26 -5.28 11.33
C ALA A 139 -11.57 -3.92 11.08
N LEU A 140 -10.33 -3.96 10.58
CA LEU A 140 -9.59 -2.78 10.15
C LEU A 140 -10.31 -2.05 9.01
N ARG A 141 -10.76 -2.77 7.98
CA ARG A 141 -11.55 -2.18 6.90
C ARG A 141 -12.76 -1.44 7.44
N CYS A 142 -13.50 -2.05 8.36
CA CYS A 142 -14.72 -1.45 8.93
C CYS A 142 -14.41 -0.18 9.74
N THR A 143 -13.44 -0.25 10.63
CA THR A 143 -13.06 0.87 11.50
C THR A 143 -12.42 2.01 10.71
N TYR A 144 -11.52 1.69 9.78
CA TYR A 144 -10.83 2.67 8.97
C TYR A 144 -11.78 3.39 8.01
N LEU A 145 -12.62 2.66 7.27
CA LEU A 145 -13.48 3.25 6.25
C LEU A 145 -14.75 3.90 6.79
N HIS A 146 -15.36 3.36 7.86
CA HIS A 146 -16.64 3.88 8.38
C HIS A 146 -16.50 4.74 9.62
N LYS A 147 -15.42 4.57 10.39
CA LYS A 147 -15.20 5.30 11.65
C LYS A 147 -13.98 6.23 11.59
N GLY A 148 -13.10 6.08 10.60
CA GLY A 148 -11.86 6.87 10.48
C GLY A 148 -10.85 6.59 11.61
N ILE A 149 -10.93 5.41 12.24
CA ILE A 149 -10.04 4.98 13.32
C ILE A 149 -9.40 3.64 12.98
N ASN A 150 -8.45 3.21 13.81
CA ASN A 150 -7.68 1.98 13.61
C ASN A 150 -7.64 1.05 14.84
N HIS A 151 -8.50 1.32 15.82
CA HIS A 151 -8.83 0.42 16.93
C HIS A 151 -9.87 -0.58 16.43
N ILE A 152 -9.55 -1.86 16.51
CA ILE A 152 -10.33 -2.95 15.90
C ILE A 152 -11.03 -3.84 16.92
N GLU A 153 -10.66 -3.76 18.20
CA GLU A 153 -11.09 -4.67 19.27
C GLU A 153 -12.61 -4.73 19.48
N ASP A 154 -13.32 -3.64 19.20
CA ASP A 154 -14.77 -3.56 19.36
C ASP A 154 -15.57 -4.10 18.17
N GLU A 155 -14.89 -4.53 17.10
CA GLU A 155 -15.57 -5.03 15.91
C GLU A 155 -16.21 -6.40 16.16
N LYS A 156 -17.48 -6.53 15.75
CA LYS A 156 -18.29 -7.72 16.04
C LYS A 156 -17.68 -9.02 15.51
N ILE A 157 -16.88 -8.94 14.44
CA ILE A 157 -16.22 -10.12 13.85
C ILE A 157 -15.14 -10.70 14.77
N LEU A 158 -14.63 -9.92 15.74
CA LEU A 158 -13.56 -10.32 16.66
C LEU A 158 -14.06 -10.78 18.03
N LYS A 159 -15.38 -10.83 18.26
CA LYS A 159 -15.95 -11.14 19.59
C LYS A 159 -15.48 -12.47 20.19
N ASP A 160 -15.21 -13.45 19.35
CA ASP A 160 -14.73 -14.78 19.74
C ASP A 160 -13.27 -15.01 19.33
N TYR A 161 -12.55 -13.95 18.95
CA TYR A 161 -11.17 -14.02 18.44
C TYR A 161 -10.18 -13.79 19.59
N GLU A 162 -9.63 -14.87 20.12
CA GLU A 162 -8.63 -14.81 21.19
C GLU A 162 -7.23 -14.48 20.66
N GLY A 163 -6.51 -13.60 21.36
CA GLY A 163 -5.10 -13.31 21.08
C GLY A 163 -4.82 -12.43 19.85
N GLY A 164 -5.86 -11.84 19.24
CA GLY A 164 -5.72 -10.88 18.16
C GLY A 164 -5.17 -9.52 18.59
N SER A 165 -4.89 -8.67 17.61
CA SER A 165 -4.44 -7.31 17.82
C SER A 165 -5.61 -6.42 18.25
N ASN A 166 -5.37 -5.53 19.21
CA ASN A 166 -6.36 -4.50 19.56
C ASN A 166 -6.37 -3.40 18.50
N LYS A 167 -5.19 -3.05 17.99
CA LYS A 167 -5.01 -1.91 17.10
C LYS A 167 -4.07 -2.26 15.96
N ILE A 168 -4.36 -1.73 14.78
CA ILE A 168 -3.47 -1.87 13.62
C ILE A 168 -2.96 -0.50 13.19
N GLU A 169 -1.66 -0.35 13.11
CA GLU A 169 -0.96 0.88 12.75
C GLU A 169 -0.13 0.68 11.48
N PHE A 170 0.04 1.75 10.72
CA PHE A 170 0.79 1.71 9.47
C PHE A 170 2.02 2.60 9.55
N MET A 171 3.16 2.09 9.07
CA MET A 171 4.36 2.91 8.87
C MET A 171 4.71 2.95 7.38
N ALA A 172 5.03 4.14 6.88
CA ALA A 172 5.55 4.30 5.52
C ALA A 172 6.91 3.61 5.37
N GLU A 173 7.75 3.71 6.41
CA GLU A 173 9.09 3.13 6.43
C GLU A 173 9.29 2.25 7.66
N MET A 174 9.67 1.00 7.42
CA MET A 174 10.13 0.05 8.41
C MET A 174 10.97 -1.04 7.72
N ASN A 175 11.87 -1.65 8.49
CA ASN A 175 12.75 -2.73 8.02
C ASN A 175 12.04 -4.08 7.90
N SER A 176 11.04 -4.31 8.77
CA SER A 176 10.20 -5.51 8.75
C SER A 176 8.93 -5.25 7.96
N ASP A 177 8.23 -6.31 7.53
CA ASP A 177 6.92 -6.17 6.88
C ASP A 177 5.81 -5.94 7.91
N CYS A 178 5.94 -6.58 9.06
CA CYS A 178 5.03 -6.47 10.19
C CYS A 178 5.75 -6.75 11.53
N VAL A 179 5.22 -6.18 12.62
CA VAL A 179 5.67 -6.42 13.99
C VAL A 179 4.48 -6.28 14.93
N ILE A 180 4.37 -7.13 15.96
CA ILE A 180 3.41 -6.97 17.05
C ILE A 180 4.14 -6.46 18.29
N VAL A 181 3.63 -5.36 18.88
CA VAL A 181 4.14 -4.79 20.13
C VAL A 181 2.96 -4.50 21.06
N ASN A 182 2.88 -5.19 22.19
CA ASN A 182 1.85 -4.97 23.23
C ASN A 182 0.41 -4.93 22.68
N GLY A 183 0.06 -5.86 21.78
CA GLY A 183 -1.28 -5.94 21.16
C GLY A 183 -1.53 -4.92 20.05
N VAL A 184 -0.53 -4.14 19.65
CA VAL A 184 -0.56 -3.28 18.45
C VAL A 184 0.21 -3.96 17.32
N LEU A 185 -0.46 -4.21 16.20
CA LEU A 185 0.16 -4.69 14.98
C LEU A 185 0.61 -3.50 14.13
N LEU A 186 1.90 -3.39 13.88
CA LEU A 186 2.50 -2.45 12.94
C LEU A 186 2.68 -3.12 11.59
N LEU A 187 2.16 -2.51 10.53
CA LEU A 187 2.29 -2.99 9.15
C LEU A 187 3.04 -1.96 8.29
N LYS A 188 3.96 -2.45 7.45
CA LYS A 188 4.55 -1.60 6.41
C LYS A 188 3.51 -1.32 5.35
N LEU A 189 3.13 -0.05 5.19
CA LEU A 189 2.00 0.36 4.36
C LEU A 189 2.15 -0.08 2.90
N GLU A 190 3.34 0.12 2.34
CA GLU A 190 3.65 -0.27 0.97
C GLU A 190 3.48 -1.79 0.78
N ASN A 191 4.02 -2.59 1.71
CA ASN A 191 3.94 -4.05 1.60
C ASN A 191 2.51 -4.54 1.79
N PHE A 192 1.73 -3.92 2.68
CA PHE A 192 0.31 -4.21 2.80
C PHE A 192 -0.43 -3.99 1.50
N CYS A 193 -0.30 -2.79 0.91
CA CYS A 193 -0.94 -2.45 -0.36
C CYS A 193 -0.48 -3.37 -1.50
N CYS A 194 0.82 -3.64 -1.62
CA CYS A 194 1.38 -4.55 -2.61
C CYS A 194 0.87 -5.99 -2.44
N ASN A 195 0.70 -6.46 -1.21
CA ASN A 195 0.16 -7.80 -0.93
C ASN A 195 -1.31 -7.91 -1.33
N ILE A 196 -2.12 -6.86 -1.11
CA ILE A 196 -3.49 -6.80 -1.65
C ILE A 196 -3.48 -6.84 -3.18
N ILE A 197 -2.65 -6.04 -3.85
CA ILE A 197 -2.54 -6.04 -5.32
C ILE A 197 -2.18 -7.45 -5.83
N LYS A 198 -1.21 -8.11 -5.21
CA LYS A 198 -0.82 -9.49 -5.55
C LYS A 198 -2.00 -10.46 -5.34
N GLY A 199 -2.75 -10.30 -4.26
CA GLY A 199 -3.96 -11.10 -4.00
C GLY A 199 -5.02 -10.93 -5.07
N VAL A 200 -5.32 -9.68 -5.49
CA VAL A 200 -6.25 -9.40 -6.59
C VAL A 200 -5.76 -9.96 -7.92
N ASN A 201 -4.47 -9.86 -8.22
CA ASN A 201 -3.90 -10.42 -9.44
C ASN A 201 -4.00 -11.96 -9.45
N GLN A 202 -3.78 -12.61 -8.32
CA GLN A 202 -3.98 -14.06 -8.19
C GLN A 202 -5.47 -14.42 -8.35
N TRP A 203 -6.37 -13.67 -7.72
CA TRP A 203 -7.82 -13.85 -7.88
C TRP A 203 -8.25 -13.72 -9.35
N LEU A 204 -7.77 -12.72 -10.07
CA LEU A 204 -8.04 -12.55 -11.50
C LEU A 204 -7.55 -13.75 -12.31
N SER A 205 -6.38 -14.31 -11.97
CA SER A 205 -5.85 -15.51 -12.61
C SER A 205 -6.73 -16.74 -12.33
N ASP A 206 -7.17 -16.93 -11.09
CA ASP A 206 -8.05 -18.03 -10.68
C ASP A 206 -9.42 -17.96 -11.39
N LYS A 207 -9.92 -16.75 -11.66
CA LYS A 207 -11.26 -16.51 -12.24
C LYS A 207 -11.24 -16.21 -13.75
N LYS A 208 -10.10 -16.32 -14.42
CA LYS A 208 -9.92 -15.91 -15.83
C LYS A 208 -10.87 -16.59 -16.81
N ASP A 209 -11.30 -17.81 -16.52
CA ASP A 209 -12.15 -18.63 -17.38
C ASP A 209 -13.65 -18.52 -17.02
N ASP A 210 -13.98 -17.84 -15.92
CA ASP A 210 -15.36 -17.63 -15.49
C ASP A 210 -16.01 -16.50 -16.31
N PHE A 211 -16.93 -16.88 -17.20
CA PHE A 211 -17.64 -15.93 -18.06
C PHE A 211 -18.50 -14.94 -17.28
N ILE A 212 -19.15 -15.37 -16.19
CA ILE A 212 -20.03 -14.52 -15.39
C ILE A 212 -19.19 -13.45 -14.69
N ILE A 213 -18.09 -13.85 -14.06
CA ILE A 213 -17.18 -12.91 -13.39
C ILE A 213 -16.56 -11.94 -14.39
N ARG A 214 -16.11 -12.42 -15.57
CA ARG A 214 -15.59 -11.52 -16.63
C ARG A 214 -16.61 -10.48 -17.09
N LYS A 215 -17.87 -10.90 -17.32
CA LYS A 215 -18.95 -9.97 -17.65
C LYS A 215 -19.13 -8.93 -16.53
N ARG A 216 -19.20 -9.39 -15.28
CA ARG A 216 -19.35 -8.52 -14.11
C ARG A 216 -18.17 -7.56 -13.91
N ILE A 217 -16.94 -7.96 -14.25
CA ILE A 217 -15.76 -7.08 -14.28
C ILE A 217 -15.91 -6.03 -15.37
N SER A 218 -16.45 -6.38 -16.55
CA SER A 218 -16.67 -5.40 -17.63
C SER A 218 -17.72 -4.33 -17.28
N GLU A 219 -18.59 -4.59 -16.29
CA GLU A 219 -19.58 -3.63 -15.78
C GLU A 219 -19.00 -2.63 -14.77
N ILE A 220 -17.78 -2.85 -14.25
CA ILE A 220 -17.11 -1.89 -13.37
C ILE A 220 -17.02 -0.53 -14.09
N PRO A 221 -17.23 0.61 -13.42
CA PRO A 221 -17.14 1.91 -14.06
C PRO A 221 -15.77 2.18 -14.70
N GLU A 222 -15.80 2.92 -15.80
CA GLU A 222 -14.61 3.43 -16.47
C GLU A 222 -14.61 4.96 -16.33
N ILE A 223 -13.47 5.52 -15.94
CA ILE A 223 -13.28 6.97 -15.89
C ILE A 223 -12.67 7.40 -17.21
N TYR A 224 -13.47 8.08 -18.04
CA TYR A 224 -13.03 8.59 -19.33
C TYR A 224 -12.20 9.86 -19.15
N THR A 225 -10.93 9.81 -19.57
CA THR A 225 -10.01 10.97 -19.54
C THR A 225 -9.89 11.67 -20.89
N SER A 226 -10.70 11.25 -21.85
CA SER A 226 -10.80 11.80 -23.20
C SER A 226 -12.27 11.85 -23.61
N SER A 227 -12.53 12.45 -24.76
CA SER A 227 -13.86 12.46 -25.38
C SER A 227 -14.48 11.06 -25.37
N PHE A 228 -15.74 10.97 -24.94
CA PHE A 228 -16.49 9.72 -24.94
C PHE A 228 -17.94 9.98 -25.37
N SER A 229 -18.60 8.93 -25.85
CA SER A 229 -19.98 8.99 -26.31
C SER A 229 -20.86 8.23 -25.32
N PRO A 230 -21.64 8.90 -24.46
CA PRO A 230 -22.53 8.22 -23.50
C PRO A 230 -23.71 7.54 -24.19
N ILE A 231 -24.17 8.11 -25.32
CA ILE A 231 -25.25 7.57 -26.15
C ILE A 231 -24.91 7.81 -27.62
N PRO A 232 -25.41 6.96 -28.55
CA PRO A 232 -25.17 7.11 -29.97
C PRO A 232 -25.47 8.53 -30.47
N GLY A 233 -24.50 9.14 -31.16
CA GLY A 233 -24.63 10.48 -31.75
C GLY A 233 -24.30 11.66 -30.82
N VAL A 234 -23.95 11.42 -29.55
CA VAL A 234 -23.52 12.48 -28.63
C VAL A 234 -22.06 12.26 -28.24
N LEU A 235 -21.21 13.27 -28.44
CA LEU A 235 -19.81 13.26 -27.99
C LEU A 235 -19.63 14.28 -26.85
N ILE A 236 -19.10 13.83 -25.71
CA ILE A 236 -18.84 14.66 -24.53
C ILE A 236 -17.35 14.65 -24.25
N GLY A 237 -16.80 15.83 -23.96
CA GLY A 237 -15.37 16.02 -23.72
C GLY A 237 -14.64 16.39 -25.00
N GLY A 238 -13.91 17.49 -24.95
CA GLY A 238 -13.10 18.10 -26.01
C GLY A 238 -12.27 19.19 -25.37
#